data_AF-A0A4Q3WDM3-F1
#
_entry.id   AF-A0A4Q3WDM3-F1
#
_cell.length_a   1.000
_cell.length_b   1.000
_cell.length_c   1.000
_cell.angle_alpha   90.00
_cell.angle_beta   90.00
_cell.angle_gamma   90.00
#
_symmetry.space_group_name_H-M   'P 1'
#
loop_
_entity.id
_entity.type
_entity.pdbx_description
1 polymer ?
#
loop_
_entity_poly.entity_id
_entity_poly.type
_entity_poly.pdbx_seq_one_letter_code
_entity_poly.pdbx_strand_id
1 'polypeptide(L)'
;MTWYFWSQGITAHFSQEHDYRLDSLELDGPELAASGQPLIGVPEAQLLQALSGPQWGKVVVRDEIGRWLDVDDWGLMIWIDEGEVESVTISPLTDDNGDYIWPDLEGAKS
;
A
#
# COMPACT_ATOMS: atom_id res chain seq x y z
N MET A 1 -1.22 -15.36 10.25
CA MET A 1 -0.01 -15.26 11.10
C MET A 1 0.68 -13.95 10.79
N THR A 2 1.26 -13.26 11.77
CA THR A 2 1.85 -11.93 11.57
C THR A 2 3.29 -11.92 12.08
N TRP A 3 4.20 -11.33 11.30
CA TRP A 3 5.61 -11.17 11.62
C TRP A 3 5.95 -9.70 11.63
N TYR A 4 6.74 -9.26 12.60
CA TYR A 4 7.08 -7.86 12.81
C TYR A 4 8.58 -7.66 12.66
N PHE A 5 8.96 -6.77 11.74
CA PHE A 5 10.33 -6.32 11.51
C PHE A 5 10.46 -4.89 12.00
N TRP A 6 10.45 -4.72 13.31
CA TRP A 6 10.36 -3.41 13.98
C TRP A 6 11.41 -2.39 13.56
N SER A 7 12.64 -2.84 13.29
CA SER A 7 13.72 -1.95 12.86
C SER A 7 13.52 -1.36 11.46
N GLN A 8 12.64 -1.95 10.66
CA GLN A 8 12.36 -1.54 9.28
C GLN A 8 10.96 -0.93 9.14
N GLY A 9 10.13 -0.97 10.19
CA GLY A 9 8.72 -0.57 10.09
C GLY A 9 7.95 -1.43 9.08
N ILE A 10 8.13 -2.76 9.16
CA ILE A 10 7.46 -3.72 8.27
C ILE A 10 6.69 -4.73 9.12
N THR A 11 5.41 -4.89 8.80
CA THR A 11 4.56 -5.97 9.32
C THR A 11 4.14 -6.86 8.16
N ALA A 12 4.46 -8.16 8.24
CA ALA A 12 4.13 -9.14 7.22
C ALA A 12 2.97 -10.04 7.67
N HIS A 13 1.92 -10.10 6.86
CA HIS A 13 0.72 -10.88 7.14
C HIS A 13 0.67 -12.11 6.24
N PHE A 14 0.49 -13.28 6.86
CA PHE A 14 0.39 -14.57 6.17
C PHE A 14 -1.00 -15.17 6.38
N SER A 15 -1.67 -15.56 5.31
CA SER A 15 -3.03 -16.11 5.37
C SER A 15 -3.00 -17.65 5.49
N GLN A 16 -3.72 -18.19 6.48
CA GLN A 16 -3.92 -19.64 6.60
C GLN A 16 -4.77 -20.20 5.46
N GLU A 17 -5.72 -19.42 4.96
CA GLU A 17 -6.60 -19.80 3.85
C GLU A 17 -5.81 -19.97 2.54
N HIS A 18 -4.63 -19.35 2.47
CA HIS A 18 -3.73 -19.39 1.33
C HIS A 18 -2.45 -20.19 1.64
N ASP A 19 -2.54 -21.29 2.38
CA ASP A 19 -1.40 -22.16 2.72
C ASP A 19 -0.22 -21.43 3.38
N TYR A 20 -0.52 -20.46 4.25
CA TYR A 20 0.48 -19.59 4.90
C TYR A 20 1.32 -18.78 3.91
N ARG A 21 0.81 -18.48 2.72
CA ARG A 21 1.43 -17.51 1.80
C ARG A 21 1.37 -16.11 2.37
N LEU A 22 2.32 -15.28 1.96
CA LEU A 22 2.34 -13.85 2.25
C LEU A 22 1.15 -13.19 1.54
N ASP A 23 0.30 -12.55 2.33
CA ASP A 23 -0.98 -11.98 1.91
C ASP A 23 -0.90 -10.46 1.82
N SER A 24 -0.16 -9.83 2.73
CA SER A 24 0.13 -8.40 2.66
C SER A 24 1.39 -8.00 3.44
N LEU A 25 1.91 -6.84 3.11
CA LEU A 25 2.95 -6.12 3.83
C LEU A 25 2.40 -4.76 4.24
N GLU A 26 2.35 -4.48 5.52
CA GLU A 26 2.11 -3.14 6.04
C GLU A 26 3.44 -2.47 6.36
N LEU A 27 3.56 -1.21 5.96
CA LEU A 27 4.76 -0.41 6.04
C LEU A 27 4.43 0.91 6.74
N ASP A 28 5.12 1.20 7.84
CA ASP A 28 4.99 2.42 8.65
C ASP A 28 6.35 3.11 8.86
N GLY A 29 7.42 2.55 8.27
CA GLY A 29 8.77 3.10 8.29
C GLY A 29 9.03 4.14 7.18
N PRO A 30 9.91 5.13 7.41
CA PRO A 30 10.23 6.19 6.44
C PRO A 30 11.00 5.70 5.21
N GLU A 31 11.38 4.42 5.15
CA GLU A 31 12.19 3.86 4.06
C GLU A 31 11.35 3.51 2.82
N LEU A 32 10.01 3.48 2.93
CA LEU A 32 9.16 3.22 1.77
C LEU A 32 9.10 4.43 0.86
N ALA A 33 9.55 4.24 -0.38
CA ALA A 33 9.43 5.21 -1.45
C ALA A 33 8.69 4.63 -2.66
N ALA A 34 7.72 5.37 -3.20
CA ALA A 34 7.17 5.12 -4.52
C ALA A 34 7.83 6.08 -5.52
N SER A 35 8.36 5.54 -6.62
CA SER A 35 9.12 6.33 -7.61
C SER A 35 10.26 7.17 -6.99
N GLY A 36 10.86 6.68 -5.89
CA GLY A 36 11.94 7.37 -5.17
C GLY A 36 11.49 8.55 -4.29
N GLN A 37 10.18 8.76 -4.08
CA GLN A 37 9.65 9.72 -3.11
C GLN A 37 9.11 8.99 -1.88
N PRO A 38 9.40 9.45 -0.65
CA PRO A 38 8.86 8.84 0.56
C PRO A 38 7.33 8.87 0.52
N LEU A 39 6.68 7.78 0.93
CA LEU A 39 5.22 7.71 1.04
C LEU A 39 4.74 8.06 2.44
N ILE A 40 5.47 7.64 3.48
CA ILE A 40 5.11 7.90 4.87
C ILE A 40 5.39 9.37 5.24
N GLY A 41 4.47 9.99 5.98
CA GLY A 41 4.50 11.41 6.34
C GLY A 41 4.13 12.36 5.21
N VAL A 42 3.70 11.84 4.05
CA VAL A 42 3.22 12.69 2.95
C VAL A 42 1.89 13.30 3.35
N PRO A 43 1.71 14.64 3.21
CA PRO A 43 0.42 15.26 3.48
C PRO A 43 -0.66 14.73 2.52
N GLU A 44 -1.86 14.48 3.04
CA GLU A 44 -2.99 13.93 2.30
C GLU A 44 -3.23 14.68 0.97
N ALA A 45 -3.21 16.02 1.01
CA ALA A 45 -3.43 16.84 -0.19
C ALA A 45 -2.38 16.58 -1.29
N GLN A 46 -1.12 16.36 -0.91
CA GLN A 46 -0.05 16.03 -1.86
C GLN A 46 -0.22 14.62 -2.40
N LEU A 47 -0.58 13.66 -1.54
CA LEU A 47 -0.88 12.30 -1.96
C LEU A 47 -2.03 12.26 -2.96
N LEU A 48 -3.17 12.89 -2.65
CA LEU A 48 -4.33 12.94 -3.54
C LEU A 48 -3.99 13.60 -4.88
N GLN A 49 -3.13 14.63 -4.87
CA GLN A 49 -2.62 15.23 -6.09
C GLN A 49 -1.78 14.23 -6.90
N ALA A 50 -0.88 13.48 -6.26
CA ALA A 50 -0.05 12.47 -6.93
C ALA A 50 -0.89 11.32 -7.51
N LEU A 51 -1.92 10.90 -6.77
CA LEU A 51 -2.85 9.83 -7.15
C LEU A 51 -3.88 10.26 -8.20
N SER A 52 -4.06 11.57 -8.45
CA SER A 52 -4.96 12.05 -9.51
C SER A 52 -4.45 11.80 -10.93
N GLY A 53 -3.20 11.33 -11.06
CA GLY A 53 -2.59 10.98 -12.34
C GLY A 53 -3.24 9.74 -12.99
N PRO A 54 -3.29 9.67 -14.34
CA PRO A 54 -3.94 8.58 -15.07
C PRO A 54 -3.34 7.19 -14.83
N GLN A 55 -2.12 7.11 -14.27
CA GLN A 55 -1.41 5.87 -14.00
C GLN A 55 -1.93 5.08 -12.78
N TRP A 56 -2.61 5.74 -11.84
CA TRP A 56 -3.03 5.11 -10.58
C TRP A 56 -4.38 4.38 -10.68
N GLY A 57 -5.02 4.43 -11.85
CA GLY A 57 -6.29 3.77 -12.07
C GLY A 57 -7.38 4.31 -11.16
N LYS A 58 -8.19 3.42 -10.58
CA LYS A 58 -9.30 3.82 -9.70
C LYS A 58 -8.83 3.94 -8.24
N VAL A 59 -8.97 5.15 -7.69
CA VAL A 59 -8.76 5.42 -6.25
C VAL A 59 -10.11 5.49 -5.54
N VAL A 60 -10.28 4.69 -4.50
CA VAL A 60 -11.49 4.66 -3.67
C VAL A 60 -11.17 5.23 -2.29
N VAL A 61 -11.92 6.23 -1.86
CA VAL A 61 -11.80 6.83 -0.52
C VAL A 61 -12.81 6.17 0.41
N ARG A 62 -12.40 5.76 1.60
CA ARG A 62 -13.27 5.25 2.67
C ARG A 62 -13.02 6.02 3.97
N ASP A 63 -14.08 6.59 4.53
CA ASP A 63 -14.01 7.50 5.69
C ASP A 63 -14.72 6.96 6.96
N GLU A 64 -14.99 5.66 7.03
CA GLU A 64 -15.88 5.11 8.08
C GLU A 64 -15.21 4.97 9.46
N ILE A 65 -13.90 4.73 9.51
CA ILE A 65 -13.09 4.59 10.74
C ILE A 65 -11.70 5.15 10.43
N GLY A 66 -11.67 6.47 10.23
CA GLY A 66 -10.54 7.22 9.64
C GLY A 66 -10.44 7.06 8.13
N ARG A 67 -9.40 7.65 7.54
CA ARG A 67 -9.33 7.85 6.09
C ARG A 67 -8.40 6.84 5.43
N TRP A 68 -9.01 5.93 4.68
CA TRP A 68 -8.31 4.94 3.87
C TRP A 68 -8.45 5.28 2.39
N LEU A 69 -7.37 5.12 1.65
CA LEU A 69 -7.38 5.18 0.19
C LEU A 69 -7.01 3.81 -0.37
N ASP A 70 -7.93 3.19 -1.10
CA ASP A 70 -7.67 1.98 -1.86
C ASP A 70 -7.27 2.35 -3.29
N VAL A 71 -6.14 1.82 -3.76
CA VAL A 71 -5.70 1.88 -5.14
C VAL A 71 -5.71 0.45 -5.68
N ASP A 72 -6.91 -0.03 -6.01
CA ASP A 72 -7.20 -1.44 -6.31
C ASP A 72 -6.29 -2.01 -7.41
N ASP A 73 -6.07 -1.24 -8.47
CA ASP A 73 -5.26 -1.64 -9.63
C ASP A 73 -3.77 -1.84 -9.29
N TRP A 74 -3.34 -1.38 -8.11
CA TRP A 74 -1.98 -1.48 -7.60
C TRP A 74 -1.89 -2.32 -6.33
N GLY A 75 -2.99 -2.87 -5.82
CA GLY A 75 -3.00 -3.62 -4.57
C GLY A 75 -2.52 -2.79 -3.37
N LEU A 76 -2.78 -1.47 -3.37
CA LEU A 76 -2.36 -0.57 -2.31
C LEU A 76 -3.55 -0.12 -1.47
N MET A 77 -3.35 -0.08 -0.17
CA MET A 77 -4.24 0.55 0.79
C MET A 77 -3.42 1.53 1.63
N ILE A 78 -3.80 2.79 1.66
CA ILE A 78 -3.06 3.86 2.34
C ILE A 78 -3.89 4.36 3.50
N TRP A 79 -3.30 4.31 4.69
CA TRP A 79 -3.87 4.85 5.92
C TRP A 79 -3.40 6.28 6.13
N ILE A 80 -4.36 7.16 6.41
CA ILE A 80 -4.12 8.57 6.68
C ILE A 80 -4.67 8.90 8.05
N ASP A 81 -3.78 9.36 8.92
CA ASP A 81 -4.12 9.91 10.22
C ASP A 81 -3.56 11.32 10.37
N GLU A 82 -4.28 12.17 11.10
CA GLU A 82 -3.93 13.59 11.32
C GLU A 82 -3.58 14.41 10.05
N GLY A 83 -4.02 13.96 8.87
CA GLY A 83 -3.79 14.62 7.58
C GLY A 83 -2.49 14.22 6.86
N GLU A 84 -1.80 13.18 7.34
CA GLU A 84 -0.59 12.62 6.72
C GLU A 84 -0.66 11.10 6.60
N VAL A 85 0.11 10.54 5.66
CA VAL A 85 0.20 9.08 5.50
C VAL A 85 0.93 8.47 6.68
N GLU A 86 0.26 7.60 7.42
CA GLU A 86 0.85 6.90 8.56
C GLU A 86 1.33 5.50 8.18
N SER A 87 0.54 4.76 7.39
CA SER A 87 0.96 3.45 6.89
C SER A 87 0.45 3.15 5.48
N VAL A 88 1.16 2.24 4.81
CA VAL A 88 0.79 1.71 3.50
C VAL A 88 0.78 0.19 3.58
N THR A 89 -0.35 -0.41 3.24
CA THR A 89 -0.47 -1.85 3.03
C THR A 89 -0.35 -2.16 1.54
N ILE A 90 0.50 -3.12 1.23
CA ILE A 90 0.71 -3.66 -0.11
C ILE A 90 0.24 -5.10 -0.10
N SER A 91 -0.62 -5.45 -1.05
CA SER A 91 -1.14 -6.80 -1.26
C SER A 91 -0.86 -7.25 -2.68
N PRO A 92 -0.67 -8.56 -2.92
CA PRO A 92 -0.52 -9.07 -4.26
C PRO A 92 -1.86 -8.98 -5.00
N LEU A 93 -1.77 -8.68 -6.30
CA LEU A 93 -2.86 -8.90 -7.23
C LEU A 93 -2.93 -10.40 -7.58
N THR A 94 -4.07 -10.84 -8.06
CA THR A 94 -4.25 -12.20 -8.57
C THR A 94 -4.43 -12.15 -10.08
N ASP A 95 -3.64 -12.93 -10.82
CA ASP A 95 -3.78 -13.05 -12.27
C ASP A 95 -4.92 -14.01 -12.66
N ASP A 96 -5.18 -14.15 -13.97
CA ASP A 96 -6.22 -15.05 -14.48
C ASP A 96 -5.98 -16.55 -14.14
N ASN A 97 -4.75 -16.92 -13.76
CA ASN A 97 -4.38 -18.28 -13.36
C ASN A 97 -4.49 -18.50 -11.85
N GLY A 98 -4.77 -17.45 -11.08
CA GLY A 98 -4.78 -17.50 -9.62
C GLY A 98 -3.40 -17.28 -8.99
N ASP A 99 -2.40 -16.85 -9.76
CA ASP A 99 -1.05 -16.59 -9.27
C ASP A 99 -0.93 -15.19 -8.66
N TYR A 100 -0.12 -15.06 -7.61
CA TYR A 100 0.12 -13.80 -6.92
C TYR A 100 1.14 -12.95 -7.67
N ILE A 101 0.74 -11.73 -8.00
CA ILE A 101 1.59 -10.71 -8.62
C ILE A 101 1.75 -9.56 -7.63
N TRP A 102 2.96 -9.41 -7.09
CA TRP A 102 3.29 -8.26 -6.24
C TRP A 102 3.46 -7.00 -7.09
N PRO A 103 2.87 -5.87 -6.67
CA PRO A 103 2.99 -4.61 -7.40
C PRO A 103 4.44 -4.12 -7.43
N ASP A 104 4.88 -3.68 -8.61
CA ASP A 104 6.20 -3.09 -8.81
C ASP A 104 6.15 -1.58 -8.48
N LEU A 105 6.59 -1.23 -7.28
CA LEU A 105 6.63 0.15 -6.81
C LEU A 105 7.83 0.95 -7.36
N GLU A 106 8.78 0.30 -8.04
CA GLU A 106 9.84 0.96 -8.82
C GLU A 106 9.35 1.36 -10.23
N GLY A 107 8.22 0.79 -10.66
CA GLY A 107 7.70 0.81 -12.03
C GLY A 107 6.71 1.93 -12.38
N ALA A 108 6.29 2.79 -11.44
CA ALA A 108 5.49 3.99 -11.75
C ALA A 108 6.36 5.07 -12.42
N LYS A 109 6.89 4.74 -13.60
CA LYS A 109 7.62 5.63 -14.48
C LYS A 109 6.61 6.41 -15.32
N SER A 110 6.72 7.73 -15.18
CA SER A 110 6.17 8.81 -16.00
C SER A 110 6.02 8.51 -17.48
#